data_AF-A0A346KHG0-F1
#
_entry.id   AF-A0A346KHG0-F1
#
_cell.length_a   1.000
_cell.length_b   1.000
_cell.length_c   1.000
_cell.angle_alpha   90.00
_cell.angle_beta   90.00
_cell.angle_gamma   90.00
#
_symmetry.space_group_name_H-M   'P 1'
#
loop_
_entity.id
_entity.type
_entity.pdbx_description
1 polymer ?
#
loop_
_entity_poly.entity_id
_entity_poly.type
_entity_poly.pdbx_seq_one_letter_code
_entity_poly.pdbx_strand_id
1 'polypeptide(L)'
;MKALIILGFLFLSVAVQGKVFERCELARTLKKLGLDGYKGVSLANWLCLTKWESSYNTKATNYNPSSESTDYGIFQINSKWWCNDGKTPNAVDGCHVSCSELMENDIAKAVACAKQIVSEQGITAWVAWKSHCRDHDVSSYVEGCTL
;
A
#
# COMPACT_ATOMS: atom_id res chain seq x y z
N MET A 1 37.38 1.17 42.08
CA MET A 1 37.54 1.02 40.61
C MET A 1 37.19 -0.42 40.27
N LYS A 2 36.19 -0.81 39.49
CA LYS A 2 35.22 -0.16 38.60
C LYS A 2 33.96 -1.06 38.64
N ALA A 3 32.79 -0.49 38.88
CA ALA A 3 31.54 -1.23 38.71
C ALA A 3 31.27 -1.35 37.20
N LEU A 4 31.29 -2.58 36.68
CA LEU A 4 30.90 -2.87 35.30
C LEU A 4 29.37 -2.95 35.26
N ILE A 5 28.74 -1.82 34.97
CA ILE A 5 27.32 -1.77 34.62
C ILE A 5 27.21 -2.25 33.17
N ILE A 6 26.88 -3.53 32.98
CA ILE A 6 26.46 -4.04 31.68
C ILE A 6 25.01 -3.59 31.49
N LEU A 7 24.84 -2.42 30.87
CA LEU A 7 23.55 -1.95 30.41
C LEU A 7 23.20 -2.75 29.15
N GLY A 8 22.57 -3.91 29.33
CA GLY A 8 22.00 -4.68 28.23
C GLY A 8 20.89 -3.86 27.56
N PHE A 9 21.17 -3.30 26.39
CA PHE A 9 20.16 -2.71 25.52
C PHE A 9 19.19 -3.81 25.11
N LEU A 10 18.06 -3.88 25.80
CA LEU A 10 16.90 -4.66 25.39
C LEU A 10 16.35 -3.97 24.13
N PHE A 11 16.78 -4.37 22.94
CA PHE A 11 16.10 -4.02 21.70
C PHE A 11 14.75 -4.73 21.72
N LEU A 12 13.73 -4.04 22.26
CA LEU A 12 12.33 -4.38 22.05
C LEU A 12 12.05 -4.18 20.57
N SER A 13 12.25 -5.23 19.79
CA SER A 13 11.70 -5.35 18.45
C SER A 13 10.18 -5.31 18.60
N VAL A 14 9.60 -4.10 18.54
CA VAL A 14 8.16 -3.96 18.41
C VAL A 14 7.80 -4.60 17.08
N ALA A 15 7.34 -5.85 17.11
CA ALA A 15 6.79 -6.47 15.93
C ALA A 15 5.59 -5.61 15.52
N VAL A 16 5.77 -4.78 14.49
CA VAL A 16 4.68 -3.99 13.90
C VAL A 16 3.75 -5.00 13.24
N GLN A 17 2.78 -5.46 14.02
CA GLN A 17 1.74 -6.38 13.56
C GLN A 17 0.97 -5.67 12.44
N GLY A 18 0.80 -6.38 11.32
CA GLY A 18 0.10 -5.84 10.17
C GLY A 18 -1.34 -5.47 10.47
N LYS A 19 -1.83 -4.43 9.79
CA LYS A 19 -3.21 -3.99 9.90
C LYS A 19 -4.00 -4.51 8.71
N VAL A 20 -5.12 -5.18 8.98
CA VAL A 20 -6.18 -5.39 8.00
C VAL A 20 -7.25 -4.36 8.31
N PHE A 21 -7.49 -3.42 7.40
CA PHE A 21 -8.50 -2.39 7.61
C PHE A 21 -9.91 -2.96 7.45
N GLU A 22 -10.84 -2.47 8.29
CA GLU A 22 -12.26 -2.58 8.01
C GLU A 22 -12.64 -1.68 6.83
N ARG A 23 -13.60 -2.09 6.00
CA ARG A 23 -13.98 -1.37 4.75
C ARG A 23 -14.24 0.12 4.97
N CYS A 24 -15.12 0.48 5.92
CA CYS A 24 -15.45 1.88 6.16
C CYS A 24 -14.36 2.65 6.93
N GLU A 25 -13.51 1.95 7.67
CA GLU A 25 -12.31 2.56 8.26
C GLU A 25 -11.33 2.98 7.17
N LEU A 26 -11.10 2.09 6.19
CA LEU A 26 -10.26 2.40 5.03
C LEU A 26 -10.87 3.53 4.21
N ALA A 27 -12.18 3.51 3.95
CA ALA A 27 -12.87 4.55 3.19
C ALA A 27 -12.61 5.95 3.78
N ARG A 28 -12.80 6.12 5.08
CA ARG A 28 -12.51 7.37 5.80
C ARG A 28 -11.04 7.75 5.73
N THR A 29 -10.15 6.77 5.87
CA THR A 29 -8.70 6.98 5.82
C THR A 29 -8.26 7.48 4.44
N LEU A 30 -8.67 6.81 3.36
CA LEU A 30 -8.33 7.19 1.99
C LEU A 30 -8.94 8.55 1.61
N LYS A 31 -10.18 8.83 2.04
CA LYS A 31 -10.81 10.13 1.86
C LYS A 31 -10.01 11.23 2.57
N LYS A 32 -9.64 11.03 3.84
CA LYS A 32 -8.81 11.95 4.62
C LYS A 32 -7.44 12.20 3.97
N LEU A 33 -6.85 11.16 3.37
CA LEU A 33 -5.58 11.27 2.63
C LEU A 33 -5.75 11.81 1.20
N GLY A 34 -6.96 12.22 0.83
CA GLY A 34 -7.27 12.94 -0.41
C GLY A 34 -7.19 12.07 -1.67
N LEU A 35 -7.66 10.82 -1.59
CA LEU A 35 -7.83 9.95 -2.76
C LEU A 35 -9.21 10.06 -3.42
N ASP A 36 -10.22 10.55 -2.71
CA ASP A 36 -11.56 10.72 -3.25
C ASP A 36 -11.56 11.77 -4.38
N GLY A 37 -11.72 11.32 -5.63
CA GLY A 37 -11.67 12.16 -6.83
C GLY A 37 -10.25 12.45 -7.35
N TYR A 38 -9.19 11.90 -6.74
CA TYR A 38 -7.82 12.16 -7.17
C TYR A 38 -7.62 11.71 -8.62
N LYS A 39 -7.27 12.67 -9.50
CA LYS A 39 -7.13 12.45 -10.96
C LYS A 39 -8.35 11.78 -11.60
N GLY A 40 -9.55 12.08 -11.09
CA GLY A 40 -10.81 11.51 -11.59
C GLY A 40 -11.14 10.11 -11.06
N VAL A 41 -10.34 9.55 -10.15
CA VAL A 41 -10.60 8.24 -9.52
C VAL A 41 -11.45 8.43 -8.27
N SER A 42 -12.66 7.88 -8.25
CA SER A 42 -13.55 7.97 -7.09
C SER A 42 -13.06 7.13 -5.90
N LEU A 43 -13.48 7.48 -4.67
CA LEU A 43 -13.16 6.69 -3.48
C LEU A 43 -13.56 5.21 -3.58
N ALA A 44 -14.70 4.93 -4.21
CA ALA A 44 -15.19 3.58 -4.45
C ALA A 44 -14.23 2.74 -5.30
N ASN A 45 -13.60 3.35 -6.32
CA ASN A 45 -12.58 2.68 -7.13
C ASN A 45 -11.33 2.31 -6.31
N TRP A 46 -10.90 3.20 -5.40
CA TRP A 46 -9.78 2.92 -4.51
C TRP A 46 -10.06 1.78 -3.52
N LEU A 47 -11.30 1.69 -3.01
CA LEU A 47 -11.70 0.57 -2.16
C LEU A 47 -11.83 -0.73 -2.94
N CYS A 48 -12.38 -0.70 -4.15
CA CYS A 48 -12.39 -1.88 -5.00
C CYS A 48 -10.96 -2.38 -5.30
N LEU A 49 -10.06 -1.49 -5.69
CA LEU A 49 -8.66 -1.83 -5.96
C LEU A 49 -8.00 -2.48 -4.75
N THR A 50 -8.06 -1.84 -3.57
CA THR A 50 -7.40 -2.38 -2.37
C THR A 50 -8.05 -3.66 -1.85
N LYS A 51 -9.33 -3.91 -2.13
CA LYS A 51 -9.98 -5.19 -1.84
C LYS A 51 -9.33 -6.33 -2.62
N TRP A 52 -9.17 -6.14 -3.93
CA TRP A 52 -8.69 -7.20 -4.83
C TRP A 52 -7.18 -7.35 -4.84
N GLU A 53 -6.44 -6.30 -4.54
CA GLU A 53 -4.98 -6.37 -4.43
C GLU A 53 -4.52 -7.03 -3.11
N SER A 54 -5.10 -6.64 -1.98
CA SER A 54 -4.54 -7.03 -0.67
C SER A 54 -5.56 -7.52 0.35
N SER A 55 -6.85 -7.54 0.02
CA SER A 55 -7.94 -7.68 1.01
C SER A 55 -7.79 -6.69 2.18
N TYR A 56 -7.40 -5.44 1.86
CA TYR A 56 -7.17 -4.35 2.82
C TYR A 56 -6.02 -4.57 3.82
N ASN A 57 -5.10 -5.50 3.55
CA ASN A 57 -3.99 -5.84 4.43
C ASN A 57 -2.73 -5.03 4.11
N THR A 58 -2.23 -4.24 5.08
CA THR A 58 -1.01 -3.44 4.92
C THR A 58 0.27 -4.27 4.83
N LYS A 59 0.25 -5.54 5.24
CA LYS A 59 1.42 -6.45 5.16
C LYS A 59 1.34 -7.45 4.00
N ALA A 60 0.37 -7.32 3.10
CA ALA A 60 0.29 -8.19 1.93
C ALA A 60 1.56 -8.08 1.07
N THR A 61 2.08 -9.24 0.64
CA THR A 61 3.16 -9.33 -0.33
C THR A 61 2.88 -10.41 -1.34
N ASN A 62 3.33 -10.20 -2.58
CA ASN A 62 3.23 -11.18 -3.66
C ASN A 62 4.54 -11.19 -4.45
N TYR A 63 5.22 -12.34 -4.52
CA TYR A 63 6.46 -12.46 -5.27
C TYR A 63 6.18 -12.83 -6.72
N ASN A 64 6.84 -12.16 -7.66
CA ASN A 64 6.70 -12.33 -9.10
C ASN A 64 7.98 -12.97 -9.67
N PRO A 65 8.01 -14.31 -9.91
CA PRO A 65 9.24 -15.01 -10.30
C PRO A 65 9.81 -14.58 -11.66
N SER A 66 8.96 -14.12 -12.58
CA SER A 66 9.37 -13.75 -13.95
C SER A 66 10.17 -12.45 -14.00
N SER A 67 9.93 -11.52 -13.07
CA SER A 67 10.61 -10.23 -12.97
C SER A 67 11.51 -10.11 -11.76
N GLU A 68 11.59 -11.16 -10.94
CA GLU A 68 12.30 -11.20 -9.65
C GLU A 68 11.91 -10.02 -8.73
N SER A 69 10.67 -9.54 -8.85
CA SER A 69 10.14 -8.41 -8.08
C SER A 69 9.06 -8.86 -7.10
N THR A 70 8.70 -7.99 -6.15
CA THR A 70 7.67 -8.26 -5.15
C THR A 70 6.68 -7.09 -5.13
N ASP A 71 5.40 -7.38 -4.97
CA ASP A 71 4.36 -6.39 -4.73
C ASP A 71 4.19 -6.17 -3.22
N TYR A 72 4.02 -4.91 -2.81
CA TYR A 72 4.05 -4.52 -1.40
C TYR A 72 2.80 -3.77 -0.95
N GLY A 73 2.29 -4.19 0.21
CA GLY A 73 1.34 -3.45 1.02
C GLY A 73 -0.06 -3.38 0.43
N ILE A 74 -0.84 -2.42 0.95
CA ILE A 74 -2.29 -2.36 0.72
C ILE A 74 -2.68 -2.15 -0.75
N PHE A 75 -1.79 -1.51 -1.53
CA PHE A 75 -1.95 -1.25 -2.96
C PHE A 75 -1.16 -2.21 -3.84
N GLN A 76 -0.44 -3.20 -3.28
CA GLN A 76 0.43 -4.13 -4.02
C GLN A 76 1.37 -3.40 -5.00
N ILE A 77 2.13 -2.42 -4.49
CA ILE A 77 3.06 -1.62 -5.30
C ILE A 77 4.33 -2.43 -5.59
N ASN A 78 4.68 -2.56 -6.87
CA ASN A 78 5.76 -3.44 -7.33
C ASN A 78 7.17 -2.81 -7.15
N SER A 79 8.10 -3.56 -6.56
CA SER A 79 9.49 -3.14 -6.36
C SER A 79 10.32 -2.99 -7.63
N LYS A 80 9.85 -3.46 -8.79
CA LYS A 80 10.59 -3.26 -10.04
C LYS A 80 10.64 -1.79 -10.45
N TRP A 81 9.62 -1.01 -10.08
CA TRP A 81 9.39 0.32 -10.65
C TRP A 81 9.26 1.44 -9.62
N TRP A 82 8.72 1.14 -8.44
CA TRP A 82 8.16 2.19 -7.57
C TRP A 82 8.81 2.31 -6.19
N CYS A 83 9.41 1.25 -5.66
CA CYS A 83 10.03 1.26 -4.35
C CYS A 83 11.29 0.40 -4.32
N ASN A 84 12.18 0.69 -3.39
CA ASN A 84 13.41 -0.06 -3.22
C ASN A 84 13.27 -1.14 -2.12
N ASP A 85 13.48 -2.41 -2.46
CA ASP A 85 13.52 -3.53 -1.50
C ASP A 85 14.94 -4.10 -1.29
N GLY A 86 15.95 -3.52 -1.94
CA GLY A 86 17.36 -3.92 -1.86
C GLY A 86 17.71 -5.25 -2.54
N LYS A 87 16.75 -5.94 -3.15
CA LYS A 87 16.94 -7.28 -3.74
C LYS A 87 16.43 -7.42 -5.17
N THR A 88 15.52 -6.56 -5.63
CA THR A 88 14.96 -6.62 -6.98
C THR A 88 16.01 -6.15 -8.00
N PRO A 89 16.40 -6.99 -8.98
CA PRO A 89 17.44 -6.64 -9.93
C PRO A 89 17.00 -5.55 -10.90
N ASN A 90 17.89 -4.59 -11.21
CA ASN A 90 17.64 -3.49 -12.15
C ASN A 90 16.31 -2.76 -11.88
N ALA A 91 16.02 -2.49 -10.60
CA ALA A 91 14.83 -1.79 -10.16
C ALA A 91 14.97 -0.27 -10.31
N VAL A 92 13.83 0.40 -10.49
CA VAL A 92 13.70 1.85 -10.35
C VAL A 92 12.96 2.14 -9.04
N ASP A 93 13.32 3.24 -8.39
CA ASP A 93 12.68 3.71 -7.16
C ASP A 93 11.83 4.96 -7.46
N GLY A 94 10.78 4.78 -8.27
CA GLY A 94 9.96 5.89 -8.78
C GLY A 94 9.25 6.72 -7.70
N CYS A 95 9.02 6.16 -6.51
CA CYS A 95 8.46 6.88 -5.37
C CYS A 95 9.50 7.33 -4.33
N HIS A 96 10.79 7.02 -4.54
CA HIS A 96 11.88 7.34 -3.62
C HIS A 96 11.62 6.87 -2.19
N VAL A 97 11.24 5.60 -2.04
CA VAL A 97 10.76 5.02 -0.77
C VAL A 97 11.21 3.57 -0.61
N SER A 98 11.51 3.16 0.62
CA SER A 98 11.72 1.73 0.89
C SER A 98 10.39 0.98 0.79
N CYS A 99 10.39 -0.20 0.15
CA CYS A 99 9.19 -1.02 0.05
C CYS A 99 8.63 -1.42 1.43
N SER A 100 9.46 -1.49 2.48
CA SER A 100 9.02 -1.75 3.85
C SER A 100 8.13 -0.63 4.42
N GLU A 101 8.34 0.62 4.00
CA GLU A 101 7.57 1.78 4.44
C GLU A 101 6.16 1.80 3.82
N LEU A 102 5.97 1.16 2.66
CA LEU A 102 4.67 0.95 2.04
C LEU A 102 3.81 -0.08 2.80
N MET A 103 4.43 -0.81 3.74
CA MET A 103 3.80 -1.83 4.55
C MET A 103 3.50 -1.36 5.99
N GLU A 104 3.67 -0.07 6.30
CA GLU A 104 3.33 0.49 7.60
C GLU A 104 1.81 0.47 7.85
N ASN A 105 1.39 0.50 9.11
CA ASN A 105 -0.03 0.59 9.47
C ASN A 105 -0.61 1.98 9.18
N ASP A 106 0.23 3.02 9.27
CA ASP A 106 -0.05 4.32 8.66
C ASP A 106 0.26 4.23 7.17
N ILE A 107 -0.78 4.34 6.36
CA ILE A 107 -0.70 4.16 4.91
C ILE A 107 -0.37 5.46 4.15
N ALA A 108 0.02 6.54 4.83
CA ALA A 108 0.30 7.83 4.18
C ALA A 108 1.35 7.72 3.05
N LYS A 109 2.46 7.02 3.27
CA LYS A 109 3.50 6.80 2.25
C LYS A 109 3.01 5.94 1.09
N ALA A 110 2.24 4.89 1.40
CA ALA A 110 1.60 4.04 0.39
C ALA A 110 0.61 4.84 -0.49
N VAL A 111 -0.19 5.73 0.11
CA VAL A 111 -1.09 6.63 -0.63
C VAL A 111 -0.31 7.65 -1.47
N ALA A 112 0.78 8.22 -0.95
CA ALA A 112 1.62 9.14 -1.71
C ALA A 112 2.21 8.47 -2.96
N CYS A 113 2.71 7.25 -2.83
CA CYS A 113 3.22 6.49 -3.97
C CYS A 113 2.09 6.11 -4.95
N ALA A 114 0.93 5.65 -4.48
CA ALA A 114 -0.22 5.36 -5.35
C ALA A 114 -0.69 6.61 -6.14
N LYS A 115 -0.63 7.80 -5.53
CA LYS A 115 -0.90 9.07 -6.22
C LYS A 115 0.10 9.33 -7.36
N GLN A 116 1.39 9.11 -7.11
CA GLN A 116 2.42 9.23 -8.15
C GLN A 116 2.11 8.31 -9.34
N ILE A 117 1.86 7.03 -9.07
CA ILE A 117 1.53 6.03 -10.10
C ILE A 117 0.31 6.45 -10.91
N VAL A 118 -0.78 6.88 -10.27
CA VAL A 118 -1.98 7.35 -10.99
C VAL A 118 -1.71 8.62 -11.78
N SER A 119 -0.86 9.52 -11.30
CA SER A 119 -0.50 10.72 -12.04
C SER A 119 0.29 10.42 -13.32
N GLU A 120 1.08 9.34 -13.34
CA GLU A 120 1.90 8.94 -14.50
C GLU A 120 1.19 7.97 -15.44
N GLN A 121 0.49 6.97 -14.89
CA GLN A 121 -0.03 5.82 -15.64
C GLN A 121 -1.56 5.64 -15.52
N GLY A 122 -2.22 6.47 -14.71
CA GLY A 122 -3.61 6.29 -14.35
C GLY A 122 -3.86 5.07 -13.47
N ILE A 123 -5.11 4.88 -13.03
CA ILE A 123 -5.49 3.70 -12.22
C ILE A 123 -5.37 2.37 -13.00
N THR A 124 -5.21 2.44 -14.33
CA THR A 124 -5.06 1.26 -15.19
C THR A 124 -3.73 0.51 -15.00
N ALA A 125 -2.79 1.09 -14.24
CA ALA A 125 -1.56 0.43 -13.82
C ALA A 125 -1.84 -0.85 -13.00
N TRP A 126 -2.92 -0.88 -12.22
CA TRP A 126 -3.30 -2.05 -11.40
C TRP A 126 -4.08 -3.08 -12.21
N VAL A 127 -3.55 -4.30 -12.28
CA VAL A 127 -4.21 -5.41 -12.97
C VAL A 127 -5.49 -5.82 -12.25
N ALA A 128 -5.50 -5.88 -10.91
CA ALA A 128 -6.69 -6.26 -10.18
C ALA A 128 -7.84 -5.25 -10.39
N TRP A 129 -7.53 -3.95 -10.45
CA TRP A 129 -8.54 -2.93 -10.77
C TRP A 129 -9.15 -3.13 -12.17
N LYS A 130 -8.32 -3.42 -13.18
CA LYS A 130 -8.80 -3.71 -14.54
C LYS A 130 -9.74 -4.91 -14.58
N SER A 131 -9.43 -5.96 -13.82
CA SER A 131 -10.16 -7.23 -13.86
C SER A 131 -11.43 -7.24 -13.00
N HIS A 132 -11.48 -6.46 -11.92
CA HIS A 132 -12.54 -6.58 -10.92
C HIS A 132 -13.34 -5.29 -10.66
N CYS A 133 -12.85 -4.14 -11.11
CA CYS A 133 -13.43 -2.83 -10.76
C CYS A 133 -13.85 -2.03 -11.98
N ARG A 134 -13.08 -2.09 -13.06
CA ARG A 134 -13.41 -1.40 -14.31
C ARG A 134 -14.75 -1.90 -14.84
N ASP A 135 -15.60 -0.97 -15.26
CA ASP A 135 -16.92 -1.25 -15.86
C ASP A 135 -17.88 -2.03 -14.94
N HIS A 136 -17.55 -2.14 -13.65
CA HIS A 136 -18.42 -2.69 -12.61
C HIS A 136 -19.00 -1.57 -11.74
N ASP A 137 -20.20 -1.81 -11.20
CA ASP A 137 -20.73 -0.95 -10.14
C ASP A 137 -19.93 -1.14 -8.85
N VAL A 138 -19.10 -0.15 -8.53
CA VAL A 138 -18.29 -0.11 -7.32
C VAL A 138 -18.96 0.65 -6.17
N SER A 139 -20.19 1.12 -6.31
CA SER A 139 -20.89 1.92 -5.28
C SER A 139 -21.00 1.19 -3.92
N SER A 140 -21.18 -0.13 -3.94
CA SER A 140 -21.25 -0.99 -2.75
C SER A 140 -20.01 -0.91 -1.85
N TYR A 141 -18.83 -0.55 -2.40
CA TYR A 141 -17.61 -0.43 -1.62
C TYR A 141 -17.66 0.73 -0.62
N VAL A 142 -18.44 1.78 -0.88
CA VAL A 142 -18.61 2.92 0.03
C VAL A 142 -19.98 2.95 0.72
N GLU A 143 -20.89 2.05 0.34
CA GLU A 143 -22.23 1.97 0.91
C GLU A 143 -22.20 1.74 2.43
N GLY A 144 -23.03 2.49 3.16
CA GLY A 144 -23.12 2.43 4.62
C GLY A 144 -21.94 3.06 5.37
N CYS A 145 -20.94 3.59 4.68
CA CYS A 145 -19.84 4.31 5.34
C CYS A 145 -20.25 5.77 5.60
N THR A 146 -20.08 6.23 6.84
CA THR A 146 -20.14 7.66 7.17
C THR A 146 -18.80 8.30 6.79
N LEU A 147 -18.80 9.17 5.79
CA LEU A 147 -17.64 9.73 5.10
C LEU A 147 -17.50 11.25 5.24
#